data_AF-A0A7C1GKA6-F1
#
_entry.id   AF-A0A7C1GKA6-F1
#
_cell.length_a   1.000
_cell.length_b   1.000
_cell.length_c   1.000
_cell.angle_alpha   90.00
_cell.angle_beta   90.00
_cell.angle_gamma   90.00
#
_symmetry.space_group_name_H-M   'P 1'
#
loop_
_entity.id
_entity.type
_entity.pdbx_description
1 polymer ?
#
loop_
_entity_poly.entity_id
_entity_poly.type
_entity_poly.pdbx_seq_one_letter_code
_entity_poly.pdbx_strand_id
1 'polypeptide(L)'
;MSTLKCSNHPAGLEEHLDLLVSVGGNYVRNTMSSRTKGSEAQTSSVREASAGPTDGGLPWAFALDEATHLYDLTKMGEEYWRRFAHFLELTAARDIIVQIELFDRFDYAREPWHHNLLITEIT
;
A
#
# COMPACT_ATOMS: atom_id res chain seq x y z
N MET A 1 -12.71 14.99 0.81
CA MET A 1 -11.60 14.48 -0.01
C MET A 1 -11.13 13.17 0.60
N SER A 2 -11.74 12.07 0.19
CA SER A 2 -11.43 10.71 0.68
C SER A 2 -10.29 10.13 -0.15
N THR A 3 -9.18 9.78 0.49
CA THR A 3 -8.10 9.01 -0.15
C THR A 3 -8.55 7.55 -0.19
N LEU A 4 -8.98 7.03 -1.35
CA LEU A 4 -9.12 5.58 -1.51
C LEU A 4 -7.75 5.00 -1.91
N LYS A 5 -7.36 3.90 -1.26
CA LYS A 5 -6.23 3.06 -1.73
C LYS A 5 -6.76 2.12 -2.82
N CYS A 6 -7.08 2.68 -3.97
CA CYS A 6 -7.83 2.03 -5.05
C CYS A 6 -7.12 0.75 -5.55
N SER A 7 -5.79 0.77 -5.63
CA SER A 7 -5.03 -0.33 -6.25
C SER A 7 -4.96 -1.61 -5.43
N ASN A 8 -5.41 -1.63 -4.18
CA ASN A 8 -5.19 -2.78 -3.29
C ASN A 8 -6.44 -3.40 -2.68
N HIS A 9 -7.63 -2.96 -3.12
CA HIS A 9 -8.91 -3.56 -2.76
C HIS A 9 -9.31 -4.60 -3.82
N PRO A 10 -9.51 -5.88 -3.47
CA PRO A 10 -9.75 -6.95 -4.45
C PRO A 10 -11.15 -6.95 -5.10
N ALA A 11 -12.04 -6.02 -4.75
CA ALA A 11 -13.43 -6.01 -5.21
C ALA A 11 -13.98 -4.58 -5.24
N GLY A 12 -14.86 -4.30 -6.21
CA GLY A 12 -15.54 -3.01 -6.31
C GLY A 12 -14.75 -1.93 -7.07
N LEU A 13 -13.55 -2.24 -7.60
CA LEU A 13 -12.70 -1.21 -8.21
C LEU A 13 -13.31 -0.70 -9.52
N GLU A 14 -13.73 -1.61 -10.40
CA GLU A 14 -14.38 -1.28 -11.66
C GLU A 14 -15.65 -0.46 -11.42
N GLU A 15 -16.52 -0.88 -10.49
CA GLU A 15 -17.77 -0.18 -10.18
C GLU A 15 -17.51 1.24 -9.62
N HIS A 16 -16.47 1.42 -8.80
CA HIS A 16 -16.10 2.75 -8.32
C HIS A 16 -15.58 3.65 -9.44
N LEU A 17 -14.78 3.11 -10.37
CA LEU A 17 -14.28 3.87 -11.51
C LEU A 17 -15.41 4.22 -12.49
N ASP A 18 -16.34 3.30 -12.73
CA ASP A 18 -17.53 3.54 -13.54
C ASP A 18 -18.43 4.61 -12.92
N LEU A 19 -18.64 4.55 -11.60
CA LEU A 19 -19.38 5.58 -10.87
C LEU A 19 -18.69 6.95 -10.99
N LEU A 20 -17.36 7.02 -10.82
CA LEU A 20 -16.59 8.26 -10.98
C LEU A 20 -16.82 8.87 -12.37
N VAL A 21 -16.71 8.07 -13.44
CA VAL A 21 -16.96 8.50 -14.81
C VAL A 21 -18.41 8.94 -14.99
N SER A 22 -19.37 8.20 -14.42
CA SER A 22 -20.81 8.50 -14.58
C SER A 22 -21.22 9.87 -14.02
N VAL A 23 -20.45 10.42 -13.07
CA VAL A 23 -20.66 11.76 -12.51
C VAL A 23 -19.71 12.82 -13.09
N GLY A 24 -18.98 12.50 -14.16
CA GLY A 24 -18.07 13.41 -14.86
C GLY A 24 -16.69 13.59 -14.20
N GLY A 25 -16.29 12.70 -13.29
CA GLY A 25 -14.96 12.70 -12.69
C GLY A 25 -13.91 12.03 -13.57
N ASN A 26 -12.68 12.53 -13.54
CA ASN A 26 -11.56 12.05 -14.36
C ASN A 26 -10.21 12.05 -13.61
N TYR A 27 -10.24 12.03 -12.28
CA TYR A 27 -9.03 12.13 -11.46
C TYR A 27 -9.10 11.26 -10.21
N VAL A 28 -8.03 10.51 -9.95
CA VAL A 28 -7.86 9.72 -8.73
C VAL A 28 -6.48 9.94 -8.13
N ARG A 29 -6.40 9.95 -6.80
CA ARG A 29 -5.13 9.93 -6.07
C ARG A 29 -4.91 8.53 -5.50
N ASN A 30 -3.79 7.92 -5.83
CA ASN A 30 -3.40 6.60 -5.36
C ASN A 30 -2.16 6.67 -4.46
N THR A 31 -2.33 6.37 -3.17
CA THR A 31 -1.24 6.29 -2.19
C THR A 31 -0.69 4.86 -2.14
N MET A 32 0.58 4.70 -2.51
CA MET A 32 1.25 3.41 -2.69
C MET A 32 1.69 2.72 -1.38
N SER A 33 1.52 3.38 -0.22
CA SER A 33 1.89 2.83 1.09
C SER A 33 0.95 1.69 1.54
N SER A 34 1.52 0.54 1.89
CA SER A 34 0.83 -0.60 2.51
C SER A 34 0.98 -0.57 4.04
N ARG A 35 -0.07 -0.98 4.76
CA ARG A 35 -0.08 -1.09 6.23
C ARG A 35 -0.86 -2.34 6.61
N THR A 36 -0.42 -3.04 7.64
CA THR A 36 -1.16 -4.20 8.19
C THR A 36 -2.50 -3.73 8.75
N LYS A 37 -3.59 -4.46 8.50
CA LYS A 37 -4.87 -4.24 9.20
C LYS A 37 -4.69 -4.66 10.66
N GLY A 38 -4.61 -3.68 11.56
CA GLY A 38 -4.39 -3.91 12.98
C GLY A 38 -3.92 -2.63 13.67
N SER A 39 -4.66 -1.54 13.51
CA SER A 39 -4.36 -0.28 14.20
C SER A 39 -4.76 -0.35 15.67
N GLU A 40 -4.10 -1.21 16.44
CA GLU A 40 -3.82 -1.03 17.88
C GLU A 40 -2.43 -1.55 18.28
N ALA A 41 -1.71 -2.28 17.42
CA ALA A 41 -0.32 -2.68 17.68
C ALA A 41 0.68 -1.75 16.98
N GLN A 42 0.70 -0.48 17.39
CA GLN A 42 1.96 0.30 17.35
C GLN A 42 2.81 -0.15 18.54
N THR A 43 3.29 -1.40 18.50
CA THR A 43 4.26 -1.86 19.49
C THR A 43 5.30 -2.69 18.79
N SER A 44 6.41 -2.01 18.53
CA SER A 44 7.78 -2.50 18.62
C SER A 44 8.11 -3.93 18.18
N SER A 45 9.21 -3.98 17.42
CA SER A 45 9.97 -5.17 17.02
C SER A 45 9.39 -5.89 15.80
N VAL A 46 10.13 -5.77 14.69
CA VAL A 46 10.63 -6.77 13.72
C VAL A 46 10.17 -8.25 13.85
N ARG A 47 9.01 -8.55 14.42
CA ARG A 47 8.54 -9.93 14.68
C ARG A 47 7.15 -10.22 14.12
N GLU A 48 6.40 -9.20 13.70
CA GLU A 48 5.11 -9.38 13.01
C GLU A 48 5.14 -8.94 11.53
N ALA A 49 6.34 -8.84 10.94
CA ALA A 49 6.48 -8.89 9.47
C ALA A 49 6.14 -10.27 8.89
N SER A 50 5.75 -11.23 9.74
CA SER A 50 5.38 -12.60 9.41
C SER A 50 3.90 -12.79 9.03
N ALA A 51 3.11 -11.71 8.93
CA ALA A 51 1.88 -11.77 8.15
C ALA A 51 2.28 -11.85 6.66
N GLY A 52 2.72 -13.05 6.26
CA GLY A 52 2.94 -13.41 4.87
C GLY A 52 1.66 -13.20 4.06
N PRO A 53 1.73 -13.30 2.72
CA PRO A 53 0.64 -12.98 1.81
C PRO A 53 -0.62 -13.86 1.98
N THR A 54 -0.67 -14.78 2.95
CA THR A 54 -1.62 -15.89 3.00
C THR A 54 -2.84 -15.70 3.88
N ASP A 55 -2.93 -14.67 4.75
CA ASP A 55 -4.09 -14.53 5.66
C ASP A 55 -4.84 -13.18 5.51
N GLY A 56 -5.38 -12.91 4.32
CA GLY A 56 -6.27 -11.77 4.11
C GLY A 56 -5.62 -10.39 4.24
N GLY A 57 -4.28 -10.34 4.28
CA GLY A 57 -3.46 -9.13 4.31
C GLY A 57 -3.38 -8.44 2.95
N LEU A 58 -3.12 -7.13 2.98
CA LEU A 58 -2.80 -6.37 1.76
C LEU A 58 -1.44 -6.84 1.20
N PRO A 59 -1.28 -7.06 -0.11
CA PRO A 59 0.02 -7.38 -0.68
C PRO A 59 1.00 -6.21 -0.52
N TRP A 60 2.29 -6.56 -0.51
CA TRP A 60 3.41 -5.64 -0.29
C TRP A 60 4.25 -5.44 -1.55
N ALA A 61 4.89 -4.28 -1.68
CA ALA A 61 5.65 -3.91 -2.88
C ALA A 61 6.91 -4.76 -3.10
N PHE A 62 7.50 -5.28 -2.02
CA PHE A 62 8.66 -6.16 -2.05
C PHE A 62 8.32 -7.53 -1.47
N ALA A 63 9.01 -8.56 -1.96
CA ALA A 63 8.82 -9.92 -1.47
C ALA A 63 9.34 -10.05 -0.03
N LEU A 64 8.64 -10.85 0.79
CA LEU A 64 9.14 -11.25 2.09
C LEU A 64 10.10 -12.42 1.91
N ASP A 65 11.29 -12.32 2.47
CA ASP A 65 12.20 -13.46 2.60
C ASP A 65 11.76 -14.31 3.80
N GLU A 66 11.32 -15.54 3.56
CA GLU A 66 10.83 -16.46 4.58
C GLU A 66 11.91 -16.87 5.59
N ALA A 67 13.19 -16.85 5.21
CA ALA A 67 14.28 -17.26 6.09
C ALA A 67 14.66 -16.16 7.09
N THR A 68 14.66 -14.91 6.64
CA THR A 68 15.05 -13.75 7.46
C THR A 68 13.86 -13.02 8.07
N HIS A 69 12.65 -13.27 7.57
CA HIS A 69 11.44 -12.50 7.87
C HIS A 69 11.58 -11.00 7.59
N LEU A 70 12.50 -10.63 6.69
CA LEU A 70 12.70 -9.25 6.20
C LEU A 70 12.21 -9.13 4.77
N TYR A 71 11.90 -7.91 4.33
CA TYR A 71 11.62 -7.67 2.91
C TYR A 71 12.91 -7.70 2.10
N ASP A 72 12.91 -8.47 1.01
CA ASP A 72 13.97 -8.47 0.00
C ASP A 72 13.73 -7.31 -0.97
N LEU A 73 14.44 -6.20 -0.78
CA LEU A 73 14.31 -4.99 -1.61
C LEU A 73 14.78 -5.19 -3.07
N THR A 74 15.36 -6.35 -3.39
CA THR A 74 15.76 -6.72 -4.76
C THR A 74 14.69 -7.53 -5.48
N LYS A 75 13.66 -8.00 -4.77
CA LYS A 75 12.57 -8.80 -5.33
C LYS A 75 11.23 -8.09 -5.17
N MET A 76 10.53 -7.95 -6.29
CA MET A 76 9.22 -7.31 -6.34
C MET A 76 8.13 -8.26 -5.82
N GLY A 77 7.17 -7.73 -5.07
CA GLY A 77 5.99 -8.47 -4.65
C GLY A 77 4.98 -8.60 -5.79
N GLU A 78 4.90 -9.75 -6.43
CA GLU A 78 4.15 -9.96 -7.68
C GLU A 78 2.68 -9.51 -7.60
N GLU A 79 1.96 -9.91 -6.55
CA GLU A 79 0.54 -9.60 -6.41
C GLU A 79 0.28 -8.09 -6.24
N TYR A 80 1.17 -7.37 -5.55
CA TYR A 80 1.04 -5.91 -5.39
C TYR A 80 1.14 -5.21 -6.74
N TRP A 81 2.18 -5.55 -7.50
CA TRP A 81 2.45 -4.93 -8.80
C TRP A 81 1.44 -5.35 -9.86
N ARG A 82 0.94 -6.59 -9.81
CA ARG A 82 -0.16 -7.06 -10.67
C ARG A 82 -1.44 -6.25 -10.45
N ARG A 83 -1.83 -6.00 -9.18
CA ARG A 83 -3.01 -5.18 -8.88
C ARG A 83 -2.82 -3.72 -9.27
N PHE A 84 -1.63 -3.18 -9.06
CA PHE A 84 -1.30 -1.82 -9.49
C PHE A 84 -1.38 -1.68 -11.01
N ALA A 85 -0.85 -2.64 -11.77
CA ALA A 85 -0.96 -2.66 -13.23
C ALA A 85 -2.43 -2.71 -13.68
N HIS A 86 -3.24 -3.61 -13.11
CA HIS A 86 -4.69 -3.69 -13.40
C HIS A 86 -5.40 -2.36 -13.15
N PHE A 87 -5.09 -1.68 -12.04
CA PHE A 87 -5.64 -0.36 -11.75
C PHE A 87 -5.25 0.70 -12.79
N LEU A 88 -3.99 0.71 -13.25
CA LEU A 88 -3.54 1.63 -14.30
C LEU A 88 -4.23 1.33 -15.65
N GLU A 89 -4.42 0.06 -15.99
CA GLU A 89 -5.15 -0.34 -17.20
C GLU A 89 -6.61 0.13 -17.16
N LEU A 90 -7.30 -0.09 -16.05
CA LEU A 90 -8.69 0.33 -15.87
C LEU A 90 -8.90 1.84 -15.93
N THR A 91 -7.95 2.61 -15.37
CA THR A 91 -8.00 4.07 -15.36
C THR A 91 -7.64 4.65 -16.73
N ALA A 92 -6.65 4.09 -17.41
CA ALA A 92 -6.30 4.46 -18.78
C ALA A 92 -7.47 4.21 -19.75
N ALA A 93 -8.17 3.09 -19.61
CA ALA A 93 -9.35 2.77 -20.44
C ALA A 93 -10.53 3.75 -20.26
N ARG A 94 -10.50 4.56 -19.20
CA ARG A 94 -11.57 5.50 -18.81
C ARG A 94 -11.15 6.97 -18.90
N ASP A 95 -9.97 7.26 -19.44
CA ASP A 95 -9.39 8.61 -19.49
C ASP A 95 -9.30 9.28 -18.09
N ILE A 96 -8.96 8.48 -17.08
CA ILE A 96 -8.80 8.94 -15.69
C ILE A 96 -7.33 9.23 -15.43
N ILE A 97 -7.03 10.46 -14.99
CA ILE A 97 -5.70 10.87 -14.55
C ILE A 97 -5.42 10.28 -13.16
N VAL A 98 -4.29 9.59 -13.03
CA VAL A 98 -3.84 9.01 -11.76
C VAL A 98 -2.69 9.85 -11.20
N GLN A 99 -2.90 10.45 -10.03
CA GLN A 99 -1.82 10.98 -9.21
C GLN A 99 -1.27 9.86 -8.32
N ILE A 100 -0.03 9.47 -8.57
CA ILE A 100 0.67 8.46 -7.76
C ILE A 100 1.41 9.17 -6.63
N GLU A 101 1.09 8.79 -5.40
CA GLU A 101 1.83 9.17 -4.20
C GLU A 101 2.66 7.97 -3.74
N LEU A 102 3.96 8.03 -4.00
CA LEU A 102 4.88 6.91 -3.71
C LEU A 102 5.14 6.74 -2.21
N PHE A 103 5.20 7.85 -1.47
CA PHE A 103 5.46 7.88 -0.03
C PHE A 103 4.35 8.65 0.69
N ASP A 104 3.88 8.12 1.82
CA ASP A 104 2.87 8.77 2.65
C ASP A 104 3.50 9.24 3.96
N ARG A 105 3.20 10.47 4.35
CA ARG A 105 3.67 11.06 5.62
C ARG A 105 3.28 10.24 6.85
N PHE A 106 2.22 9.43 6.79
CA PHE A 106 1.84 8.56 7.92
C PHE A 106 2.81 7.39 8.12
N ASP A 107 3.72 7.13 7.18
CA ASP A 107 4.85 6.21 7.39
C ASP A 107 5.94 6.86 8.25
N TYR A 108 5.96 8.21 8.30
CA TYR A 108 7.03 9.03 8.88
C TYR A 108 6.47 10.28 9.58
N ALA A 109 5.40 10.18 10.37
CA ALA A 109 4.94 11.30 11.23
C ALA A 109 4.12 10.82 12.44
N ARG A 110 4.24 11.56 13.56
CA ARG A 110 3.51 11.37 14.85
C ARG A 110 4.02 10.19 15.70
N GLU A 111 3.19 9.68 16.62
CA GLU A 111 3.45 8.57 17.56
C GLU A 111 4.31 7.39 17.02
N PRO A 112 4.17 6.91 15.76
CA PRO A 112 4.98 5.81 15.24
C PRO A 112 6.50 6.06 15.24
N TRP A 113 6.95 7.33 15.22
CA TRP A 113 8.39 7.65 15.23
C TRP A 113 9.12 7.25 16.50
N HIS A 114 8.45 7.31 17.65
CA HIS A 114 9.09 7.02 18.94
C HIS A 114 9.51 5.55 19.07
N HIS A 115 9.07 4.68 18.15
CA HIS A 115 9.33 3.25 18.15
C HIS A 115 10.33 2.79 17.08
N ASN A 116 10.94 3.72 16.32
CA ASN A 116 11.84 3.37 15.22
C ASN A 116 13.30 3.22 15.71
N LEU A 117 13.77 1.99 15.86
CA LEU A 117 15.08 1.61 16.42
C LEU A 117 16.30 1.95 15.54
N LEU A 118 16.12 2.64 14.41
CA LEU A 118 17.21 3.01 13.50
C LEU A 118 17.97 4.29 13.92
N ILE A 119 17.61 4.92 15.04
CA ILE A 119 18.16 6.22 15.48
C ILE A 119 18.95 6.13 16.81
N THR A 120 19.05 4.95 17.43
CA THR A 120 19.65 4.81 18.78
C THR A 120 21.18 4.72 18.84
N GLU A 121 21.93 4.84 17.73
CA GLU A 121 23.41 4.84 17.76
C GLU A 121 24.03 6.03 17.04
N ILE A 122 23.58 7.24 17.35
CA ILE A 122 24.39 8.45 17.11
C ILE A 122 24.43 9.25 18.41
N THR A 123 25.27 8.82 19.35
CA THR A 123 25.80 9.69 20.43
C THR A 123 27.18 9.20 20.84
#